data_AF-A0A2M9NQR2-F1
#
_entry.id   AF-A0A2M9NQR2-F1
#
_cell.length_a   1.000
_cell.length_b   1.000
_cell.length_c   1.000
_cell.angle_alpha   90.00
_cell.angle_beta   90.00
_cell.angle_gamma   90.00
#
_symmetry.space_group_name_H-M   'P 1'
#
loop_
_entity.id
_entity.type
_entity.pdbx_description
1 polymer ?
#
loop_
_entity_poly.entity_id
_entity_poly.type
_entity_poly.pdbx_seq_one_letter_code
_entity_poly.pdbx_strand_id
1 'polypeptide(L)'
;MITHGDDLLISGAWLLGIGTLTGAIGQTQQTLTGTNLGKDLVLKGNGIEAFANSLQAIGRTKMLEPENEISETYFILGAWLEAAGNTANAVGINMQLNGSDEEGTKTDALGSGIQGLGAAFEAFGAFLSENSISRSLEMKGNALIAAGSFFESIGNIFILNEKRRMGEQILLLGSWAQVAGAFILIDAFYRPEPEGDEHLSRYSYANF
;
A
#
# COMPACT_ATOMS: atom_id res chain seq x y z
N MET A 1 12.70 0.17 22.74
CA MET A 1 11.76 1.25 23.17
C MET A 1 10.99 1.67 21.92
N ILE A 2 9.67 1.46 21.86
CA ILE A 2 8.85 1.83 20.69
C ILE A 2 8.90 3.36 20.55
N THR A 3 9.33 3.84 19.39
CA THR A 3 9.36 5.27 19.07
C THR A 3 7.99 5.73 18.58
N HIS A 4 7.73 7.04 18.58
CA HIS A 4 6.48 7.56 18.02
C HIS A 4 6.37 7.31 16.49
N GLY A 5 7.45 6.91 15.82
CA GLY A 5 7.43 6.51 14.40
C GLY A 5 6.88 5.10 14.20
N ASP A 6 7.28 4.16 15.07
CA ASP A 6 6.82 2.77 15.06
C ASP A 6 5.30 2.67 15.23
N ASP A 7 4.74 3.47 16.15
CA ASP A 7 3.29 3.53 16.38
C ASP A 7 2.53 3.97 15.12
N LEU A 8 3.10 4.90 14.34
CA LEU A 8 2.52 5.38 13.09
C LEU A 8 2.62 4.34 11.98
N LEU A 9 3.74 3.61 11.90
CA LEU A 9 3.92 2.50 10.96
C LEU A 9 2.90 1.39 11.19
N ILE A 10 2.78 0.92 12.43
CA ILE A 10 1.85 -0.15 12.82
C ILE A 10 0.41 0.29 12.62
N SER A 11 0.05 1.50 13.05
CA SER A 11 -1.30 2.05 12.85
C SER A 11 -1.64 2.19 11.37
N GLY A 12 -0.69 2.69 10.58
CA GLY A 12 -0.81 2.78 9.13
C GLY A 12 -1.03 1.41 8.49
N ALA A 13 -0.28 0.38 8.88
CA ALA A 13 -0.43 -0.97 8.32
C ALA A 13 -1.80 -1.59 8.58
N TRP A 14 -2.34 -1.43 9.79
CA TRP A 14 -3.69 -1.89 10.10
C TRP A 14 -4.76 -1.14 9.31
N LEU A 15 -4.62 0.18 9.17
CA LEU A 15 -5.53 0.98 8.36
C LEU A 15 -5.46 0.61 6.88
N LEU A 16 -4.26 0.35 6.34
CA LEU A 16 -4.06 -0.14 4.98
C LEU A 16 -4.76 -1.49 4.75
N GLY A 17 -4.63 -2.43 5.69
CA GLY A 17 -5.35 -3.71 5.63
C GLY A 17 -6.87 -3.56 5.67
N ILE A 18 -7.39 -2.65 6.49
CA ILE A 18 -8.83 -2.34 6.55
C ILE A 18 -9.32 -1.67 5.25
N GLY A 19 -8.54 -0.72 4.73
CA GLY A 19 -8.84 0.00 3.51
C GLY A 19 -8.91 -0.93 2.29
N THR A 20 -7.84 -1.71 2.07
CA THR A 20 -7.77 -2.70 0.97
C THR A 20 -8.89 -3.74 1.07
N LEU A 21 -9.21 -4.24 2.26
CA LEU A 21 -10.31 -5.19 2.45
C LEU A 21 -11.67 -4.57 2.14
N THR A 22 -11.89 -3.32 2.58
CA THR A 22 -13.12 -2.57 2.26
C THR A 22 -13.24 -2.36 0.75
N GLY A 23 -12.15 -1.98 0.10
CA GLY A 23 -12.05 -1.84 -1.35
C GLY A 23 -12.37 -3.14 -2.10
N ALA A 24 -11.74 -4.26 -1.71
CA ALA A 24 -11.95 -5.56 -2.34
C ALA A 24 -13.38 -6.10 -2.15
N ILE A 25 -14.00 -5.89 -0.99
CA ILE A 25 -15.41 -6.20 -0.77
C ILE A 25 -16.29 -5.33 -1.69
N GLY A 26 -15.99 -4.04 -1.80
CA GLY A 26 -16.65 -3.12 -2.72
C GLY A 26 -16.54 -3.56 -4.18
N GLN A 27 -15.32 -3.92 -4.62
CA GLN A 27 -15.06 -4.40 -5.97
C GLN A 27 -15.78 -5.73 -6.24
N THR A 28 -15.83 -6.64 -5.25
CA THR A 28 -16.61 -7.88 -5.35
C THR A 28 -18.09 -7.59 -5.55
N GLN A 29 -18.66 -6.67 -4.77
CA GLN A 29 -20.06 -6.25 -4.91
C GLN A 29 -20.32 -5.59 -6.27
N GLN A 30 -19.42 -4.71 -6.74
CA GLN A 30 -19.52 -4.07 -8.03
C GLN A 30 -19.49 -5.08 -9.18
N THR A 31 -18.54 -6.03 -9.16
CA THR A 31 -18.39 -7.06 -10.20
C THR A 31 -19.57 -8.03 -10.24
N LEU A 32 -20.19 -8.35 -9.10
CA LEU A 32 -21.30 -9.31 -9.04
C LEU A 32 -22.69 -8.68 -9.23
N THR A 33 -22.89 -7.45 -8.75
CA THR A 33 -24.21 -6.82 -8.68
C THR A 33 -24.33 -5.56 -9.52
N GLY A 34 -23.21 -4.92 -9.89
CA GLY A 34 -23.19 -3.66 -10.61
C GLY A 34 -23.78 -2.46 -9.84
N THR A 35 -23.93 -2.57 -8.52
CA THR A 35 -24.61 -1.57 -7.69
C THR A 35 -23.66 -0.46 -7.24
N ASN A 36 -24.19 0.76 -7.09
CA ASN A 36 -23.43 1.91 -6.57
C ASN A 36 -22.87 1.69 -5.15
N LEU A 37 -23.44 0.75 -4.38
CA LEU A 37 -22.89 0.37 -3.08
C LEU A 37 -21.47 -0.20 -3.21
N GLY A 38 -21.19 -0.97 -4.28
CA GLY A 38 -19.84 -1.49 -4.55
C GLY A 38 -18.85 -0.36 -4.77
N LYS A 39 -19.16 0.58 -5.67
CA LYS A 39 -18.36 1.79 -5.91
C LYS A 39 -18.16 2.65 -4.64
N ASP A 40 -19.21 2.84 -3.82
CA ASP A 40 -19.09 3.59 -2.56
C ASP A 40 -18.10 2.95 -1.57
N LEU A 41 -18.08 1.62 -1.48
CA LEU A 41 -17.10 0.90 -0.65
C LEU A 41 -15.68 1.02 -1.22
N VAL A 42 -15.50 0.94 -2.54
CA VAL A 42 -14.18 1.16 -3.19
C VAL A 42 -13.68 2.57 -2.91
N LEU A 43 -14.54 3.59 -3.00
CA LEU A 43 -14.19 4.98 -2.66
C LEU A 43 -13.72 5.11 -1.21
N LYS A 44 -14.44 4.50 -0.26
CA LYS A 44 -14.09 4.54 1.16
C LYS A 44 -12.79 3.79 1.45
N GLY A 45 -12.59 2.62 0.83
CA GLY A 45 -11.35 1.84 0.93
C GLY A 45 -10.14 2.68 0.54
N ASN A 46 -10.14 3.21 -0.69
CA ASN A 46 -9.07 4.08 -1.19
C ASN A 46 -8.80 5.29 -0.27
N GLY A 47 -9.86 5.93 0.27
CA GLY A 47 -9.69 7.05 1.21
C GLY A 47 -8.98 6.64 2.51
N ILE A 48 -9.30 5.46 3.06
CA ILE A 48 -8.63 4.91 4.25
C ILE A 48 -7.17 4.58 3.92
N GLU A 49 -6.90 3.96 2.77
CA GLU A 49 -5.55 3.61 2.34
C GLU A 49 -4.68 4.85 2.11
N ALA A 50 -5.22 5.91 1.50
CA ALA A 50 -4.50 7.17 1.33
C ALA A 50 -4.04 7.76 2.67
N PHE A 51 -4.91 7.72 3.68
CA PHE A 51 -4.58 8.16 5.03
C PHE A 51 -3.54 7.24 5.69
N ALA A 52 -3.70 5.92 5.55
CA ALA A 52 -2.78 4.92 6.06
C ALA A 52 -1.34 5.11 5.53
N ASN A 53 -1.19 5.25 4.21
CA ASN A 53 0.10 5.44 3.56
C ASN A 53 0.74 6.77 3.97
N SER A 54 -0.05 7.82 4.19
CA SER A 54 0.44 9.08 4.75
C SER A 54 1.01 8.90 6.17
N LEU A 55 0.35 8.11 7.03
CA LEU A 55 0.88 7.81 8.37
C LEU A 55 2.19 7.04 8.31
N GLN A 56 2.29 6.05 7.42
CA GLN A 56 3.52 5.27 7.24
C GLN A 56 4.67 6.16 6.74
N ALA A 57 4.42 7.03 5.77
CA ALA A 57 5.43 7.98 5.28
C ALA A 57 5.95 8.90 6.40
N ILE A 58 5.05 9.44 7.24
CA ILE A 58 5.41 10.28 8.40
C ILE A 58 6.16 9.46 9.46
N GLY A 59 5.73 8.22 9.72
CA GLY A 59 6.37 7.29 10.65
C GLY A 59 7.82 7.03 10.27
N ARG A 60 8.06 6.61 9.02
CA ARG A 60 9.41 6.35 8.49
C ARG A 60 10.29 7.60 8.49
N THR A 61 9.72 8.76 8.13
CA THR A 61 10.46 10.03 8.22
C THR A 61 10.98 10.34 9.63
N LYS A 62 10.23 9.95 10.68
CA LYS A 62 10.65 10.14 12.08
C LYS A 62 11.73 9.13 12.53
N MET A 63 11.88 8.03 11.81
CA MET A 63 12.82 6.94 12.08
C MET A 63 14.03 6.97 11.13
N LEU A 64 14.17 8.03 10.34
CA LEU A 64 15.25 8.17 9.37
C LEU A 64 16.59 8.32 10.09
N GLU A 65 17.51 7.39 9.80
CA GLU A 65 18.87 7.37 10.34
C GLU A 65 19.89 7.35 9.20
N PRO A 66 21.12 7.87 9.41
CA PRO A 66 22.14 7.89 8.34
C PRO A 66 22.49 6.51 7.79
N GLU A 67 22.46 5.46 8.62
CA GLU A 67 22.75 4.08 8.21
C GLU A 67 21.71 3.46 7.26
N ASN A 68 20.45 3.91 7.32
CA ASN A 68 19.34 3.37 6.52
C ASN A 68 18.75 4.38 5.52
N GLU A 69 19.36 5.56 5.39
CA GLU A 69 18.83 6.71 4.64
C GLU A 69 18.34 6.35 3.24
N ILE A 70 19.11 5.56 2.49
CA ILE A 70 18.74 5.17 1.12
C ILE A 70 17.47 4.29 1.12
N SER A 71 17.42 3.27 1.98
CA SER A 71 16.26 2.36 2.09
C SER A 71 15.01 3.12 2.50
N GLU A 72 15.11 3.93 3.57
CA GLU A 72 13.99 4.71 4.10
C GLU A 72 13.52 5.77 3.11
N THR A 73 14.42 6.37 2.31
CA THR A 73 14.04 7.31 1.25
C THR A 73 13.11 6.65 0.23
N TYR A 74 13.40 5.40 -0.17
CA TYR A 74 12.53 4.66 -1.10
C TYR A 74 11.19 4.31 -0.49
N PHE A 75 11.16 3.90 0.78
CA PHE A 75 9.90 3.66 1.47
C PHE A 75 9.06 4.93 1.62
N ILE A 76 9.66 6.05 2.04
CA ILE A 76 8.96 7.33 2.22
C ILE A 76 8.40 7.83 0.88
N LEU A 77 9.20 7.75 -0.19
CA LEU A 77 8.74 8.09 -1.54
C LEU A 77 7.59 7.18 -1.98
N GLY A 78 7.74 5.87 -1.77
CA GLY A 78 6.73 4.87 -2.12
C GLY A 78 5.40 5.16 -1.42
N ALA A 79 5.43 5.35 -0.11
CA ALA A 79 4.24 5.62 0.69
C ALA A 79 3.52 6.92 0.26
N TRP A 80 4.26 7.97 -0.08
CA TRP A 80 3.66 9.20 -0.61
C TRP A 80 3.04 9.03 -2.00
N LEU A 81 3.68 8.24 -2.88
CA LEU A 81 3.10 7.90 -4.18
C LEU A 81 1.83 7.07 -4.02
N GLU A 82 1.82 6.08 -3.12
CA GLU A 82 0.61 5.31 -2.83
C GLU A 82 -0.50 6.18 -2.25
N ALA A 83 -0.19 7.08 -1.33
CA ALA A 83 -1.17 8.03 -0.79
C ALA A 83 -1.79 8.91 -1.89
N ALA A 84 -0.96 9.42 -2.81
CA ALA A 84 -1.41 10.21 -3.96
C ALA A 84 -2.25 9.38 -4.93
N GLY A 85 -1.83 8.14 -5.23
CA GLY A 85 -2.54 7.21 -6.10
C GLY A 85 -3.92 6.86 -5.55
N ASN A 86 -4.01 6.47 -4.27
CA ASN A 86 -5.27 6.18 -3.60
C ASN A 86 -6.20 7.39 -3.49
N THR A 87 -5.63 8.59 -3.31
CA THR A 87 -6.42 9.84 -3.39
C THR A 87 -7.01 10.04 -4.78
N ALA A 88 -6.22 9.83 -5.84
CA ALA A 88 -6.70 9.92 -7.21
C ALA A 88 -7.78 8.88 -7.52
N ASN A 89 -7.61 7.63 -7.05
CA ASN A 89 -8.63 6.59 -7.15
C ASN A 89 -9.95 7.03 -6.49
N ALA A 90 -9.90 7.49 -5.23
CA ALA A 90 -11.09 7.96 -4.52
C ALA A 90 -11.81 9.11 -5.27
N VAL A 91 -11.06 10.05 -5.84
CA VAL A 91 -11.61 11.12 -6.70
C VAL A 91 -12.22 10.53 -7.98
N GLY A 92 -11.52 9.60 -8.64
CA GLY A 92 -11.98 8.92 -9.84
C GLY A 92 -13.30 8.20 -9.62
N ILE A 93 -13.42 7.40 -8.55
CA ILE A 93 -14.67 6.73 -8.18
C ILE A 93 -15.77 7.73 -7.83
N ASN A 94 -15.45 8.86 -7.16
CA ASN A 94 -16.45 9.89 -6.88
C ASN A 94 -17.02 10.51 -8.16
N MET A 95 -16.17 10.75 -9.16
CA MET A 95 -16.58 11.21 -10.49
C MET A 95 -17.44 10.15 -11.19
N GLN A 96 -17.13 8.87 -11.06
CA GLN A 96 -17.97 7.80 -11.62
C GLN A 96 -19.37 7.75 -10.97
N LEU A 97 -19.48 8.10 -9.68
CA LEU A 97 -20.74 8.10 -8.95
C LEU A 97 -21.60 9.35 -9.21
N ASN A 98 -20.97 10.52 -9.34
CA ASN A 98 -21.66 11.82 -9.32
C ASN A 98 -21.43 12.69 -10.55
N GLY A 99 -20.57 12.27 -11.48
CA GLY A 99 -20.11 13.04 -12.61
C GLY A 99 -19.94 12.19 -13.87
N SER A 100 -18.75 12.23 -14.46
CA SER A 100 -18.42 11.51 -15.69
C SER A 100 -17.79 10.13 -15.37
N ASP A 101 -18.48 9.06 -15.78
CA ASP A 101 -17.99 7.68 -15.63
C ASP A 101 -16.69 7.44 -16.41
N GLU A 102 -16.56 7.97 -17.63
CA GLU A 102 -15.36 7.82 -18.45
C GLU A 102 -14.15 8.56 -17.85
N GLU A 103 -14.32 9.83 -17.46
CA GLU A 103 -13.23 10.59 -16.84
C GLU A 103 -12.86 10.03 -15.48
N GLY A 104 -13.85 9.60 -14.69
CA GLY A 104 -13.62 8.95 -13.41
C GLY A 104 -12.86 7.64 -13.56
N THR A 105 -13.15 6.83 -14.59
CA THR A 105 -12.42 5.59 -14.89
C THR A 105 -10.98 5.87 -15.36
N LYS A 106 -10.74 6.95 -16.12
CA LYS A 106 -9.37 7.38 -16.50
C LYS A 106 -8.56 7.81 -15.28
N THR A 107 -9.15 8.62 -14.41
CA THR A 107 -8.51 9.07 -13.16
C THR A 107 -8.18 7.90 -12.25
N ASP A 108 -9.11 6.95 -12.11
CA ASP A 108 -8.91 5.73 -11.31
C ASP A 108 -7.81 4.82 -11.91
N ALA A 109 -7.76 4.67 -13.24
CA ALA A 109 -6.66 3.96 -13.90
C ALA A 109 -5.28 4.59 -13.62
N LEU A 110 -5.21 5.93 -13.66
CA LEU A 110 -3.99 6.68 -13.40
C LEU A 110 -3.56 6.56 -11.93
N GLY A 111 -4.51 6.74 -11.00
CA GLY A 111 -4.25 6.63 -9.56
C GLY A 111 -3.70 5.26 -9.19
N SER A 112 -4.32 4.20 -9.70
CA SER A 112 -3.88 2.81 -9.49
C SER A 112 -2.48 2.56 -10.06
N GLY A 113 -2.13 3.19 -11.20
CA GLY A 113 -0.78 3.13 -11.76
C GLY A 113 0.26 3.84 -10.88
N ILE A 114 -0.07 5.02 -10.34
CA ILE A 114 0.80 5.76 -9.41
C ILE A 114 0.98 4.98 -8.11
N GLN A 115 -0.09 4.40 -7.56
CA GLN A 115 -0.02 3.55 -6.38
C GLN A 115 0.86 2.32 -6.63
N GLY A 116 0.69 1.64 -7.76
CA GLY A 116 1.53 0.49 -8.10
C GLY A 116 3.03 0.82 -8.18
N LEU A 117 3.37 2.03 -8.67
CA LEU A 117 4.75 2.53 -8.63
C LEU A 117 5.22 2.80 -7.20
N GLY A 118 4.36 3.38 -6.35
CA GLY A 118 4.66 3.62 -4.95
C GLY A 118 5.01 2.32 -4.22
N ALA A 119 4.14 1.32 -4.32
CA ALA A 119 4.36 -0.01 -3.72
C ALA A 119 5.61 -0.70 -4.28
N ALA A 120 5.92 -0.52 -5.57
CA ALA A 120 7.16 -1.05 -6.14
C ALA A 120 8.41 -0.37 -5.54
N PHE A 121 8.37 0.94 -5.26
CA PHE A 121 9.44 1.62 -4.56
C PHE A 121 9.57 1.16 -3.11
N GLU A 122 8.47 0.92 -2.40
CA GLU A 122 8.54 0.33 -1.05
C GLU A 122 9.11 -1.08 -1.06
N ALA A 123 8.78 -1.91 -2.05
CA ALA A 123 9.39 -3.23 -2.22
C ALA A 123 10.91 -3.12 -2.49
N PHE A 124 11.33 -2.10 -3.24
CA PHE A 124 12.75 -1.83 -3.48
C PHE A 124 13.46 -1.29 -2.23
N GLY A 125 12.81 -0.42 -1.45
CA GLY A 125 13.30 0.01 -0.13
C GLY A 125 13.56 -1.19 0.77
N ALA A 126 12.58 -2.08 0.91
CA ALA A 126 12.73 -3.33 1.65
C ALA A 126 13.91 -4.17 1.12
N PHE A 127 14.08 -4.25 -0.21
CA PHE A 127 15.23 -4.94 -0.79
C PHE A 127 16.58 -4.32 -0.38
N LEU A 128 16.67 -3.01 -0.13
CA LEU A 128 17.91 -2.37 0.29
C LEU A 128 18.16 -2.46 1.81
N SER A 129 17.17 -2.83 2.61
CA SER A 129 17.33 -2.98 4.07
C SER A 129 18.05 -4.28 4.41
N GLU A 130 19.39 -4.26 4.46
CA GLU A 130 20.21 -5.48 4.51
C GLU A 130 20.09 -6.32 5.80
N ASN A 131 19.56 -5.78 6.90
CA ASN A 131 19.57 -6.44 8.22
C ASN A 131 18.19 -6.63 8.87
N SER A 132 17.10 -6.33 8.16
CA SER A 132 15.76 -6.42 8.74
C SER A 132 15.19 -7.85 8.70
N ILE A 133 14.66 -8.32 9.83
CA ILE A 133 13.92 -9.60 9.91
C ILE A 133 12.62 -9.55 9.07
N SER A 134 11.99 -8.37 9.00
CA SER A 134 10.76 -8.16 8.25
C SER A 134 10.98 -7.99 6.75
N ARG A 135 12.22 -7.76 6.29
CA ARG A 135 12.61 -7.59 4.87
C ARG A 135 11.85 -8.48 3.89
N SER A 136 11.87 -9.80 4.10
CA SER A 136 11.26 -10.74 3.15
C SER A 136 9.74 -10.57 3.06
N LEU A 137 9.09 -10.25 4.19
CA LEU A 137 7.65 -10.03 4.26
C LEU A 137 7.30 -8.67 3.67
N GLU A 138 8.05 -7.61 3.98
CA GLU A 138 7.85 -6.28 3.40
C GLU A 138 8.00 -6.30 1.87
N MET A 139 9.05 -6.95 1.35
CA MET A 139 9.22 -7.13 -0.09
C MET A 139 8.03 -7.85 -0.73
N LYS A 140 7.56 -8.95 -0.12
CA LYS A 140 6.43 -9.74 -0.66
C LYS A 140 5.11 -8.98 -0.59
N GLY A 141 4.85 -8.33 0.54
CA GLY A 141 3.64 -7.56 0.78
C GLY A 141 3.52 -6.42 -0.22
N ASN A 142 4.56 -5.59 -0.31
CA ASN A 142 4.61 -4.47 -1.26
C ASN A 142 4.59 -4.94 -2.72
N ALA A 143 5.25 -6.05 -3.07
CA ALA A 143 5.18 -6.60 -4.42
C ALA A 143 3.76 -7.06 -4.81
N LEU A 144 3.00 -7.65 -3.87
CA LEU A 144 1.61 -8.04 -4.10
C LEU A 144 0.68 -6.82 -4.23
N ILE A 145 0.91 -5.77 -3.43
CA ILE A 145 0.19 -4.49 -3.58
C ILE A 145 0.48 -3.90 -4.96
N ALA A 146 1.76 -3.77 -5.33
CA ALA A 146 2.16 -3.24 -6.63
C ALA A 146 1.51 -3.99 -7.80
N ALA A 147 1.59 -5.33 -7.79
CA ALA A 147 0.96 -6.16 -8.82
C ALA A 147 -0.57 -5.96 -8.84
N GLY A 148 -1.20 -5.88 -7.68
CA GLY A 148 -2.63 -5.64 -7.53
C GLY A 148 -3.07 -4.29 -8.11
N SER A 149 -2.39 -3.20 -7.76
CA SER A 149 -2.71 -1.86 -8.27
C SER A 149 -2.44 -1.74 -9.77
N PHE A 150 -1.39 -2.40 -10.30
CA PHE A 150 -1.21 -2.46 -11.75
C PHE A 150 -2.29 -3.26 -12.46
N PHE A 151 -2.79 -4.35 -11.87
CA PHE A 151 -3.97 -5.02 -12.40
C PHE A 151 -5.19 -4.10 -12.38
N GLU A 152 -5.41 -3.32 -11.32
CA GLU A 152 -6.52 -2.36 -11.29
C GLU A 152 -6.41 -1.31 -12.40
N SER A 153 -5.21 -0.74 -12.59
CA SER A 153 -4.95 0.18 -13.71
C SER A 153 -5.29 -0.46 -15.07
N ILE A 154 -4.84 -1.68 -15.31
CA ILE A 154 -5.14 -2.44 -16.53
C ILE A 154 -6.65 -2.73 -16.64
N GLY A 155 -7.31 -3.13 -15.55
CA GLY A 155 -8.73 -3.42 -15.52
C GLY A 155 -9.56 -2.21 -15.93
N ASN A 156 -9.23 -1.03 -15.42
CA ASN A 156 -9.85 0.24 -15.81
C ASN A 156 -9.60 0.59 -17.28
N ILE A 157 -8.38 0.35 -17.81
CA ILE A 157 -8.10 0.50 -19.24
C ILE A 157 -8.99 -0.44 -20.08
N PHE A 158 -9.22 -1.68 -19.63
CA PHE A 158 -10.13 -2.60 -20.32
C PHE A 158 -11.58 -2.11 -20.29
N ILE A 159 -12.05 -1.52 -19.18
CA ILE A 159 -13.37 -0.89 -19.09
C ILE A 159 -13.50 0.25 -20.11
N LEU A 160 -12.49 1.12 -20.20
CA LEU A 160 -12.44 2.23 -21.17
C LEU A 160 -12.45 1.76 -22.63
N ASN A 161 -11.94 0.55 -22.90
CA ASN A 161 -11.96 -0.06 -24.23
C ASN A 161 -13.20 -0.95 -24.44
N GLU A 162 -14.31 -0.66 -23.76
CA GLU A 162 -15.59 -1.35 -23.86
C GLU A 162 -15.54 -2.86 -23.49
N LYS A 163 -14.46 -3.33 -22.83
CA LYS A 163 -14.29 -4.71 -22.37
C LYS A 163 -14.66 -4.88 -20.90
N ARG A 164 -15.79 -4.28 -20.50
CA ARG A 164 -16.16 -4.11 -19.08
C ARG A 164 -16.12 -5.39 -18.25
N ARG A 165 -16.70 -6.49 -18.72
CA ARG A 165 -16.68 -7.77 -17.98
C ARG A 165 -15.26 -8.26 -17.67
N MET A 166 -14.35 -8.12 -18.63
CA MET A 166 -12.96 -8.54 -18.44
C MET A 166 -12.23 -7.56 -17.52
N GLY A 167 -12.48 -6.26 -17.69
CA GLY A 167 -11.95 -5.24 -16.79
C GLY A 167 -12.36 -5.45 -15.34
N GLU A 168 -13.66 -5.64 -15.06
CA GLU A 168 -14.18 -5.90 -13.71
C GLU A 168 -13.62 -7.19 -13.07
N GLN A 169 -13.28 -8.21 -13.87
CA GLN A 169 -12.59 -9.42 -13.38
C GLN A 169 -11.13 -9.15 -13.03
N ILE A 170 -10.44 -8.33 -13.81
CA ILE A 170 -9.05 -7.92 -13.53
C ILE A 170 -9.01 -7.02 -12.29
N LEU A 171 -9.94 -6.06 -12.15
CA LEU A 171 -10.08 -5.24 -10.95
C LEU A 171 -10.29 -6.11 -9.70
N LEU A 172 -11.15 -7.12 -9.80
CA LEU A 172 -11.39 -8.06 -8.70
C LEU A 172 -10.11 -8.82 -8.30
N LEU A 173 -9.34 -9.30 -9.28
CA LEU A 173 -8.06 -9.96 -9.00
C LEU A 173 -7.06 -8.99 -8.36
N GLY A 174 -6.99 -7.76 -8.87
CA GLY A 174 -6.10 -6.72 -8.37
C GLY A 174 -6.38 -6.37 -6.90
N SER A 175 -7.62 -6.04 -6.58
CA SER A 175 -8.04 -5.67 -5.22
C SER A 175 -7.74 -6.77 -4.18
N TRP A 176 -8.00 -8.04 -4.50
CA TRP A 176 -7.68 -9.14 -3.57
C TRP A 176 -6.18 -9.44 -3.47
N ALA A 177 -5.38 -9.18 -4.52
CA ALA A 177 -3.92 -9.24 -4.41
C ALA A 177 -3.39 -8.17 -3.45
N GLN A 178 -3.95 -6.95 -3.48
CA GLN A 178 -3.61 -5.89 -2.53
C GLN A 178 -3.96 -6.26 -1.09
N VAL A 179 -5.14 -6.88 -0.86
CA VAL A 179 -5.51 -7.41 0.47
C VAL A 179 -4.46 -8.40 0.97
N ALA A 180 -4.06 -9.38 0.14
CA ALA A 180 -3.04 -10.35 0.55
C ALA A 180 -1.72 -9.65 0.89
N GLY A 181 -1.31 -8.65 0.10
CA GLY A 181 -0.12 -7.85 0.35
C GLY A 181 -0.19 -7.08 1.67
N ALA A 182 -1.27 -6.35 1.92
CA ALA A 182 -1.46 -5.55 3.12
C ALA A 182 -1.45 -6.40 4.41
N PHE A 183 -2.06 -7.59 4.38
CA PHE A 183 -2.06 -8.49 5.54
C PHE A 183 -0.68 -9.12 5.80
N ILE A 184 0.14 -9.32 4.77
CA ILE A 184 1.55 -9.71 4.94
C ILE A 184 2.34 -8.56 5.60
N LEU A 185 2.08 -7.31 5.24
CA LEU A 185 2.73 -6.15 5.87
C LEU A 185 2.36 -6.00 7.35
N ILE A 186 1.11 -6.30 7.73
CA ILE A 186 0.71 -6.35 9.14
C ILE A 186 1.56 -7.37 9.92
N ASP A 187 1.77 -8.58 9.38
CA ASP A 187 2.65 -9.57 10.02
C ASP A 187 4.12 -9.09 10.06
N ALA A 188 4.57 -8.39 9.01
CA ALA A 188 5.91 -7.85 8.93
C ALA A 188 6.20 -6.86 10.08
N PHE A 189 5.31 -5.90 10.32
CA PHE A 189 5.50 -4.87 11.36
C PHE A 189 5.24 -5.36 12.80
N TYR A 190 4.63 -6.55 12.97
CA TYR A 190 4.37 -7.12 14.30
C TYR A 190 5.49 -8.07 14.78
N ARG A 191 6.47 -8.38 13.92
CA ARG A 191 7.64 -9.17 14.30
C ARG A 191 8.70 -8.24 14.90
N PRO A 192 8.98 -8.31 16.22
CA PRO A 192 10.02 -7.50 16.80
C PRO A 192 11.37 -7.88 16.17
N GLU A 193 12.15 -6.87 15.76
CA GLU A 193 13.57 -7.10 15.54
C GLU A 193 14.19 -7.54 16.88
N PRO A 194 15.14 -8.50 16.88
CA PRO A 194 15.79 -8.90 18.11
C PRO A 194 16.54 -7.67 18.59
N GLU A 195 16.33 -7.28 19.85
CA GLU A 195 17.21 -6.30 20.49
C GLU A 195 18.65 -6.81 20.28
N GLY A 196 19.45 -6.06 19.52
CA GLY A 196 20.87 -6.33 19.46
C GLY A 196 21.38 -6.34 20.89
N ASP A 197 22.08 -7.42 21.28
CA ASP A 197 22.70 -7.53 22.59
C ASP A 197 23.66 -6.33 22.82
N GLU A 198 23.15 -5.22 23.34
CA GLU A 198 23.95 -4.09 23.84
C GLU A 198 24.94 -4.55 24.94
N HIS A 199 24.73 -5.76 25.47
CA HIS A 199 25.61 -6.38 26.44
C HIS A 199 26.94 -6.89 25.85
N LEU A 200 27.05 -7.14 24.55
CA LEU A 200 28.29 -7.67 23.95
C LEU A 200 29.27 -6.57 23.50
N SER A 201 28.80 -5.34 23.24
CA SER A 201 29.68 -4.23 22.85
C SER A 201 30.48 -3.66 24.04
N ARG A 202 29.99 -3.80 25.28
CA ARG A 202 30.70 -3.32 26.49
C ARG A 202 31.86 -4.19 26.95
N TYR A 203 31.95 -5.46 26.54
CA TYR A 203 33.07 -6.33 26.90
C TYR A 203 34.21 -6.33 25.87
N SER A 204 33.99 -5.81 24.66
CA SER A 204 35.02 -5.79 23.61
C SER A 204 36.05 -4.67 23.75
N TYR A 205 35.82 -3.67 24.61
CA TYR A 205 36.76 -2.55 24.84
C TYR A 205 37.54 -2.64 26.17
N ALA A 206 37.39 -3.72 26.92
CA ALA A 206 38.07 -3.90 28.21
C ALA A 206 39.33 -4.78 28.16
N ASN A 207 39.74 -5.26 26.98
CA ASN A 207 40.94 -6.07 26.81
C ASN A 207 41.79 -5.58 25.63
N PHE A 208 42.48 -4.45 25.77
CA PHE A 208 43.80 -4.17 25.17
C PHE A 208 44.48 -3.04 25.94
#